data_AF-A0AAE1WLD9-F1
#
_entry.id   AF-A0AAE1WLD9-F1
#
_cell.length_a   1.000
_cell.length_b   1.000
_cell.length_c   1.000
_cell.angle_alpha   90.00
_cell.angle_beta   90.00
_cell.angle_gamma   90.00
#
_symmetry.space_group_name_H-M   'P 1'
#
loop_
_entity.id
_entity.type
_entity.pdbx_description
1 polymer ?
#
loop_
_entity_poly.entity_id
_entity_poly.type
_entity_poly.pdbx_seq_one_letter_code
_entity_poly.pdbx_strand_id
1 'polypeptide(L)'
;MEYSGAGVDDGLDGSYKPLPPIYFTFMVIWVLSAASWTFNTFRNRHFQPNNLQWMLASVPWIKTLQLSLSFLFWYSCFYSSVCSLWMSFGVYIMGVLFQTLAFVSFFLISHGYCITCHRLSLSERRTMASLGCVFYLTLVGYRASIPYFSVLLLLNYLVVFYVIFNHVYQNLMVLRDQLSFIEDEDVQAMHDAVYTKYIMFKKFQGAMHVVAVSELAIFISIDNSFESYWIRLLVREWAQFFIFMYIGWIFRSQELAPGFSVMPALRSDGERVPPIYSIPTSPHKGGLKDSILVVIQQPRAFTLPAKS
;
A
#
# COMPACT_ATOMS: atom_id res chain seq x y z
N MET A 1 17.06 62.04 -24.44
CA MET A 1 16.81 60.87 -25.30
C MET A 1 17.16 59.65 -24.49
N GLU A 2 16.14 58.83 -24.24
CA GLU A 2 16.07 57.82 -23.19
C GLU A 2 17.14 56.74 -23.26
N TYR A 3 17.64 56.41 -22.07
CA TYR A 3 18.22 55.13 -21.72
C TYR A 3 17.08 54.08 -21.69
N SER A 4 16.95 53.31 -22.77
CA SER A 4 16.18 52.06 -22.72
C SER A 4 17.13 50.94 -22.31
N GLY A 5 17.18 50.66 -21.01
CA GLY A 5 17.71 49.42 -20.47
C GLY A 5 16.85 48.27 -20.96
N ALA A 6 17.33 47.56 -21.98
CA ALA A 6 16.81 46.24 -22.33
C ALA A 6 17.13 45.31 -21.16
N GLY A 7 16.14 45.13 -20.28
CA GLY A 7 16.12 44.04 -19.32
C GLY A 7 16.22 42.74 -20.10
N VAL A 8 17.34 42.06 -19.95
CA VAL A 8 17.46 40.64 -20.24
C VAL A 8 16.56 39.95 -19.23
N ASP A 9 15.30 39.73 -19.61
CA ASP A 9 14.39 38.85 -18.86
C ASP A 9 14.98 37.45 -18.94
N ASP A 10 15.52 37.01 -17.81
CA ASP A 10 16.08 35.67 -17.59
C ASP A 10 14.97 34.64 -17.89
N GLY A 11 15.24 33.71 -18.81
CA GLY A 11 14.26 32.90 -19.53
C GLY A 11 13.50 31.81 -18.74
N LEU A 12 13.14 32.05 -17.48
CA LEU A 12 12.20 31.21 -16.73
C LEU A 12 10.80 31.83 -16.75
N ASP A 13 9.89 31.16 -17.47
CA ASP A 13 8.46 31.49 -17.52
C ASP A 13 7.90 31.61 -16.09
N GLY A 14 7.41 32.81 -15.74
CA GLY A 14 6.86 33.14 -14.41
C GLY A 14 5.73 32.21 -13.98
N SER A 15 5.13 31.48 -14.93
CA SER A 15 4.18 30.40 -14.71
C SER A 15 4.72 29.29 -13.79
N TYR A 16 6.04 29.06 -13.70
CA TYR A 16 6.66 28.02 -12.87
C TYR A 16 7.01 28.45 -11.42
N LYS A 17 6.78 29.73 -11.08
CA LYS A 17 7.17 30.33 -9.79
C LYS A 17 6.54 29.70 -8.53
N PRO A 18 5.28 29.23 -8.50
CA PRO A 18 4.71 28.62 -7.28
C PRO A 18 5.26 27.22 -6.84
N LEU A 19 6.31 26.65 -7.46
CA LEU A 19 6.61 25.18 -7.54
C LEU A 19 7.43 24.86 -6.34
N PRO A 20 8.50 25.63 -6.06
CA PRO A 20 9.21 25.50 -4.81
C PRO A 20 8.27 25.56 -3.58
N PRO A 21 7.41 26.58 -3.38
CA PRO A 21 6.57 26.61 -2.18
C PRO A 21 5.52 25.49 -2.12
N ILE A 22 4.93 25.08 -3.26
CA ILE A 22 3.98 23.96 -3.30
C ILE A 22 4.66 22.63 -2.94
N TYR A 23 5.80 22.32 -3.56
CA TYR A 23 6.56 21.10 -3.26
C TYR A 23 7.05 21.08 -1.81
N PHE A 24 7.52 22.22 -1.29
CA PHE A 24 7.94 22.34 0.10
C PHE A 24 6.78 22.09 1.08
N THR A 25 5.60 22.68 0.81
CA THR A 25 4.41 22.50 1.65
C THR A 25 4.00 21.03 1.71
N PHE A 26 3.91 20.36 0.56
CA PHE A 26 3.61 18.93 0.54
C PHE A 26 4.72 18.09 1.16
N MET A 27 5.99 18.44 0.97
CA MET A 27 7.10 17.75 1.63
C MET A 27 6.91 17.75 3.14
N VAL A 28 6.62 18.91 3.75
CA VAL A 28 6.37 18.99 5.21
C VAL A 28 5.19 18.14 5.63
N ILE A 29 4.06 18.21 4.90
CA ILE A 29 2.86 17.41 5.18
C ILE A 29 3.18 15.90 5.13
N TRP A 30 3.90 15.46 4.11
CA TRP A 30 4.30 14.06 3.93
C TRP A 30 5.32 13.60 4.97
N VAL A 31 6.28 14.44 5.36
CA VAL A 31 7.23 14.15 6.45
C VAL A 31 6.49 13.92 7.76
N LEU A 32 5.57 14.81 8.12
CA LEU A 32 4.80 14.69 9.37
C LEU A 32 3.96 13.41 9.37
N SER A 33 3.32 13.10 8.25
CA SER A 33 2.55 11.86 8.07
C SER A 33 3.43 10.62 8.16
N ALA A 34 4.57 10.60 7.46
CA ALA A 34 5.53 9.49 7.47
C ALA A 34 6.13 9.26 8.86
N ALA A 35 6.48 10.35 9.56
CA ALA A 35 7.01 10.31 10.92
C ALA A 35 5.96 9.80 11.92
N SER A 36 4.73 10.33 11.86
CA SER A 36 3.60 9.87 12.69
C SER A 36 3.33 8.38 12.49
N TRP A 37 3.30 7.94 11.22
CA TRP A 37 3.10 6.55 10.86
C TRP A 37 4.22 5.63 11.37
N THR A 38 5.47 6.04 11.16
CA THR A 38 6.66 5.30 11.58
C THR A 38 6.73 5.21 13.11
N PHE A 39 6.43 6.30 13.82
CA PHE A 39 6.38 6.33 15.27
C PHE A 39 5.29 5.41 15.82
N ASN A 40 4.08 5.46 15.24
CA ASN A 40 2.98 4.56 15.61
C ASN A 40 3.35 3.09 15.36
N THR A 41 3.97 2.80 14.21
CA THR A 41 4.43 1.45 13.84
C THR A 41 5.52 0.96 14.79
N PHE A 42 6.45 1.83 15.17
CA PHE A 42 7.52 1.51 16.09
C PHE A 42 7.01 1.24 17.51
N ARG A 43 6.12 2.11 18.03
CA ARG A 43 5.53 1.95 19.37
C ARG A 43 4.72 0.66 19.49
N ASN A 44 3.96 0.32 18.45
CA ASN A 44 3.12 -0.87 18.45
C ASN A 44 3.83 -2.13 17.93
N ARG A 45 5.14 -2.06 17.68
CA ARG A 45 5.95 -3.19 17.19
C ARG A 45 5.89 -4.41 18.10
N HIS A 46 5.73 -4.19 19.41
CA HIS A 46 5.61 -5.27 20.39
C HIS A 46 4.37 -6.13 20.18
N PHE A 47 3.30 -5.57 19.62
CA PHE A 47 2.06 -6.30 19.38
C PHE A 47 2.11 -7.10 18.08
N GLN A 48 2.69 -6.56 17.01
CA GLN A 48 2.85 -7.27 15.73
C GLN A 48 4.07 -6.73 14.94
N PRO A 49 5.18 -7.49 14.82
CA PRO A 49 6.28 -7.18 13.90
C PRO A 49 5.87 -7.57 12.47
N ASN A 50 4.96 -6.81 11.87
CA ASN A 50 4.39 -7.14 10.57
C ASN A 50 5.18 -6.46 9.44
N ASN A 51 5.76 -7.27 8.54
CA ASN A 51 6.44 -6.79 7.33
C ASN A 51 5.55 -5.90 6.46
N LEU A 52 4.22 -6.10 6.48
CA LEU A 52 3.27 -5.25 5.77
C LEU A 52 3.30 -3.80 6.27
N GLN A 53 3.34 -3.58 7.59
CA GLN A 53 3.30 -2.22 8.18
C GLN A 53 4.54 -1.41 7.80
N TRP A 54 5.70 -2.06 7.79
CA TRP A 54 6.94 -1.45 7.32
C TRP A 54 6.94 -1.16 5.82
N MET A 55 6.33 -2.05 5.02
CA MET A 55 6.13 -1.79 3.59
C MET A 55 5.25 -0.55 3.38
N LEU A 56 4.11 -0.46 4.08
CA LEU A 56 3.22 0.70 4.00
C LEU A 56 3.88 1.99 4.50
N ALA A 57 4.72 1.90 5.54
CA ALA A 57 5.49 3.03 6.05
C ALA A 57 6.53 3.55 5.05
N SER A 58 7.09 2.66 4.21
CA SER A 58 8.08 3.05 3.20
C SER A 58 7.52 3.96 2.11
N VAL A 59 6.22 3.84 1.80
CA VAL A 59 5.57 4.60 0.71
C VAL A 59 5.58 6.11 0.97
N PRO A 60 5.12 6.62 2.13
CA PRO A 60 5.25 8.04 2.50
C PRO A 60 6.70 8.56 2.52
N TRP A 61 7.67 7.73 2.90
CA TRP A 61 9.09 8.12 2.90
C TRP A 61 9.63 8.33 1.50
N ILE A 62 9.34 7.42 0.56
CA ILE A 62 9.75 7.57 -0.85
C ILE A 62 9.07 8.79 -1.47
N LYS A 63 7.80 9.04 -1.14
CA LYS A 63 7.10 10.26 -1.57
C LYS A 63 7.75 11.53 -1.03
N THR A 64 8.15 11.51 0.24
CA THR A 64 8.89 12.62 0.87
C THR A 64 10.20 12.89 0.15
N LEU A 65 10.97 11.84 -0.18
CA LEU A 65 12.22 11.98 -0.93
C LEU A 65 11.97 12.54 -2.33
N GLN A 66 10.93 12.08 -3.02
CA GLN A 66 10.52 12.62 -4.31
C GLN A 66 10.24 14.13 -4.22
N LEU A 67 9.41 14.56 -3.26
CA LEU A 67 9.03 15.96 -3.08
C LEU A 67 10.22 16.83 -2.64
N SER A 68 11.13 16.27 -1.85
CA SER A 68 12.37 16.95 -1.43
C SER A 68 13.26 17.23 -2.65
N LEU A 69 13.46 16.24 -3.52
CA LEU A 69 14.22 16.41 -4.76
C LEU A 69 13.53 17.40 -5.71
N SER A 70 12.20 17.36 -5.81
CA SER A 70 11.44 18.33 -6.60
C SER A 70 11.62 19.75 -6.08
N PHE A 71 11.49 19.94 -4.76
CA PHE A 71 11.75 21.23 -4.14
C PHE A 71 13.17 21.72 -4.41
N LEU A 72 14.19 20.89 -4.16
CA LEU A 72 15.59 21.26 -4.38
C LEU A 72 15.89 21.58 -5.84
N PHE A 73 15.32 20.82 -6.79
CA PHE A 73 15.46 21.07 -8.22
C PHE A 73 14.90 22.45 -8.59
N TRP A 74 13.63 22.70 -8.27
CA TRP A 74 12.97 23.96 -8.64
C TRP A 74 13.53 25.15 -7.90
N TYR A 75 13.87 24.99 -6.61
CA TYR A 75 14.51 26.04 -5.82
C TYR A 75 15.87 26.43 -6.41
N SER A 76 16.73 25.46 -6.73
CA SER A 76 18.05 25.74 -7.31
C SER A 76 17.95 26.37 -8.70
N CYS A 77 16.97 25.93 -9.50
CA CYS A 77 16.77 26.44 -10.85
C CYS A 77 16.25 27.90 -10.85
N PHE A 78 15.39 28.27 -9.91
CA PHE A 78 14.83 29.63 -9.80
C PHE A 78 15.69 30.62 -9.01
N TYR A 79 16.24 30.21 -7.86
CA TYR A 79 16.92 31.12 -6.93
C TYR A 79 18.44 31.12 -7.09
N SER A 80 19.00 30.02 -7.60
CA SER A 80 20.46 29.88 -7.80
C SER A 80 20.85 29.82 -9.27
N SER A 81 19.90 29.87 -10.20
CA SER A 81 20.09 29.76 -11.65
C SER A 81 20.88 28.51 -12.08
N VAL A 82 20.86 27.45 -11.27
CA VAL A 82 21.54 26.17 -11.54
C VAL A 82 20.52 25.04 -11.51
N CYS A 83 20.20 24.48 -12.67
CA CYS A 83 19.27 23.37 -12.80
C CYS A 83 20.05 22.05 -12.89
N SER A 84 20.06 21.26 -11.81
CA SER A 84 20.81 20.00 -11.74
C SER A 84 20.09 18.85 -12.44
N LEU A 85 20.73 18.27 -13.46
CA LEU A 85 20.22 17.08 -14.15
C LEU A 85 20.04 15.89 -13.19
N TRP A 86 20.95 15.72 -12.23
CA TRP A 86 20.87 14.66 -11.22
C TRP A 86 19.64 14.80 -10.33
N MET A 87 19.24 16.02 -9.97
CA MET A 87 18.02 16.25 -9.20
C MET A 87 16.77 15.90 -10.03
N SER A 88 16.71 16.32 -11.30
CA SER A 88 15.62 15.95 -12.21
C SER A 88 15.51 14.44 -12.41
N PHE A 89 16.64 13.77 -12.63
CA PHE A 89 16.71 12.32 -12.74
C PHE A 89 16.28 11.62 -11.44
N GLY A 90 16.66 12.18 -10.29
CA GLY A 90 16.22 11.71 -8.98
C GLY A 90 14.70 11.83 -8.78
N VAL A 91 14.09 12.96 -9.18
CA VAL A 91 12.63 13.15 -9.16
C VAL A 91 11.94 12.09 -10.03
N TYR A 92 12.48 11.81 -11.21
CA TYR A 92 11.99 10.76 -12.09
C TYR A 92 12.04 9.37 -11.42
N ILE A 93 13.20 8.96 -10.90
CA ILE A 93 13.37 7.64 -10.27
C ILE A 93 12.46 7.52 -9.05
N MET A 94 12.47 8.50 -8.15
CA MET A 94 11.66 8.44 -6.93
C MET A 94 10.17 8.45 -7.24
N GLY A 95 9.73 9.13 -8.30
CA GLY A 95 8.34 9.08 -8.76
C GLY A 95 7.92 7.69 -9.25
N VAL A 96 8.78 7.00 -10.01
CA VAL A 96 8.55 5.62 -10.45
C VAL A 96 8.56 4.66 -9.24
N LEU A 97 9.51 4.81 -8.32
CA LEU A 97 9.58 4.01 -7.10
C LEU A 97 8.34 4.21 -6.21
N PHE A 98 7.86 5.44 -6.04
CA PHE A 98 6.65 5.73 -5.28
C PHE A 98 5.44 5.01 -5.89
N GLN A 99 5.21 5.14 -7.20
CA GLN A 99 4.07 4.50 -7.87
C GLN A 99 4.15 2.97 -7.80
N THR A 100 5.35 2.40 -7.96
CA THR A 100 5.52 0.94 -7.87
C THR A 100 5.31 0.41 -6.46
N LEU A 101 5.86 1.05 -5.43
CA LEU A 101 5.66 0.67 -4.03
C LEU A 101 4.20 0.85 -3.58
N ALA A 102 3.52 1.88 -4.07
CA ALA A 102 2.08 2.07 -3.89
C ALA A 102 1.29 0.86 -4.38
N PHE A 103 1.51 0.44 -5.63
CA PHE A 103 0.81 -0.73 -6.19
C PHE A 103 1.16 -2.02 -5.49
N VAL A 104 2.44 -2.27 -5.19
CA VAL A 104 2.84 -3.48 -4.45
C VAL A 104 2.16 -3.50 -3.07
N SER A 105 2.03 -2.36 -2.40
CA SER A 105 1.30 -2.26 -1.13
C SER A 105 -0.19 -2.61 -1.29
N PHE A 106 -0.86 -2.09 -2.33
CA PHE A 106 -2.25 -2.42 -2.60
C PHE A 106 -2.44 -3.90 -2.96
N PHE A 107 -1.51 -4.49 -3.70
CA PHE A 107 -1.49 -5.93 -3.98
C PHE A 107 -1.31 -6.77 -2.73
N LEU A 108 -0.38 -6.42 -1.84
CA LEU A 108 -0.18 -7.15 -0.59
C LEU A 108 -1.44 -7.10 0.28
N ILE A 109 -2.08 -5.92 0.36
CA ILE A 109 -3.36 -5.78 1.07
C ILE A 109 -4.46 -6.60 0.39
N SER A 110 -4.58 -6.58 -0.95
CA SER A 110 -5.64 -7.29 -1.67
C SER A 110 -5.57 -8.79 -1.49
N HIS A 111 -4.36 -9.35 -1.40
CA HIS A 111 -4.13 -10.76 -1.07
C HIS A 111 -4.36 -11.07 0.43
N GLY A 112 -4.47 -10.05 1.27
CA GLY A 112 -4.59 -10.19 2.72
C GLY A 112 -3.30 -10.62 3.41
N TYR A 113 -2.15 -10.22 2.85
CA TYR A 113 -0.84 -10.49 3.43
C TYR A 113 -0.78 -9.97 4.86
N CYS A 114 -0.45 -10.84 5.81
CA CYS A 114 -0.39 -10.56 7.23
C CYS A 114 -1.69 -9.96 7.83
N ILE A 115 -2.85 -10.22 7.20
CA ILE A 115 -4.20 -9.88 7.70
C ILE A 115 -5.05 -11.16 7.76
N THR A 116 -5.23 -11.83 6.62
CA THR A 116 -5.90 -13.13 6.50
C THR A 116 -4.89 -14.26 6.31
N CYS A 117 -3.75 -13.98 5.68
CA CYS A 117 -2.71 -14.96 5.34
C CYS A 117 -1.34 -14.58 5.91
N HIS A 118 -0.73 -15.41 6.75
CA HIS A 118 0.61 -15.14 7.27
C HIS A 118 1.72 -15.22 6.20
N ARG A 119 1.57 -16.06 5.16
CA ARG A 119 2.52 -16.20 4.06
C ARG A 119 1.79 -16.30 2.72
N LEU A 120 2.27 -15.56 1.72
CA LEU A 120 1.89 -15.78 0.32
C LEU A 120 2.56 -17.05 -0.20
N SER A 121 1.84 -17.80 -1.03
CA SER A 121 2.39 -18.92 -1.78
C SER A 121 3.47 -18.47 -2.76
N LEU A 122 4.35 -19.39 -3.17
CA LEU A 122 5.39 -19.09 -4.16
C LEU A 122 4.82 -18.63 -5.50
N SER A 123 3.66 -19.18 -5.90
CA SER A 123 2.98 -18.78 -7.14
C SER A 123 2.48 -17.34 -7.06
N GLU A 124 1.77 -16.96 -5.98
CA GLU A 124 1.27 -15.58 -5.78
C GLU A 124 2.42 -14.56 -5.74
N ARG A 125 3.55 -14.91 -5.09
CA ARG A 125 4.74 -14.04 -5.07
C ARG A 125 5.35 -13.85 -6.46
N ARG A 126 5.44 -14.92 -7.26
CA ARG A 126 5.96 -14.84 -8.64
C ARG A 126 5.07 -13.97 -9.51
N THR A 127 3.75 -14.12 -9.40
CA THR A 127 2.78 -13.29 -10.13
C THR A 127 2.86 -11.82 -9.71
N MET A 128 2.99 -11.55 -8.41
CA MET A 128 3.17 -10.18 -7.91
C MET A 128 4.48 -9.55 -8.42
N ALA A 129 5.58 -10.31 -8.40
CA ALA A 129 6.87 -9.84 -8.90
C ALA A 129 6.85 -9.60 -10.42
N SER A 130 6.20 -10.48 -11.19
CA SER A 130 6.08 -10.32 -12.64
C SER A 130 5.22 -9.11 -13.00
N LEU A 131 4.04 -8.96 -12.38
CA LEU A 131 3.18 -7.79 -12.58
C LEU A 131 3.87 -6.50 -12.16
N GLY A 132 4.56 -6.50 -11.02
CA GLY A 132 5.34 -5.35 -10.56
C GLY A 132 6.47 -4.97 -11.51
N CYS A 133 7.18 -5.95 -12.07
CA CYS A 133 8.24 -5.71 -13.05
C CYS A 133 7.70 -5.14 -14.37
N VAL A 134 6.64 -5.73 -14.92
CA VAL A 134 6.00 -5.22 -16.15
C VAL A 134 5.46 -3.81 -15.93
N PHE A 135 4.82 -3.55 -14.78
CA PHE A 135 4.34 -2.21 -14.43
C PHE A 135 5.49 -1.20 -14.32
N TYR A 136 6.58 -1.56 -13.64
CA TYR A 136 7.78 -0.72 -13.51
C TYR A 136 8.38 -0.35 -14.88
N LEU A 137 8.65 -1.35 -15.72
CA LEU A 137 9.24 -1.13 -17.05
C LEU A 137 8.31 -0.30 -17.94
N THR A 138 7.00 -0.54 -17.86
CA THR A 138 6.01 0.23 -18.62
C THR A 138 5.97 1.69 -18.17
N LEU A 139 6.03 1.91 -16.86
CA LEU A 139 6.01 3.25 -16.27
C LEU A 139 7.28 4.05 -16.62
N VAL A 140 8.44 3.39 -16.61
CA VAL A 140 9.72 3.95 -17.06
C VAL A 140 9.62 4.40 -18.51
N GLY A 141 9.14 3.52 -19.41
CA GLY A 141 8.97 3.85 -20.83
C GLY A 141 7.95 4.96 -21.09
N TYR A 142 6.85 4.99 -20.34
CA TYR A 142 5.86 6.07 -20.42
C TYR A 142 6.45 7.42 -19.98
N ARG A 143 7.18 7.45 -18.86
CA ARG A 143 7.82 8.67 -18.36
C ARG A 143 9.00 9.14 -19.22
N ALA A 144 9.61 8.24 -19.98
CA ALA A 144 10.59 8.57 -21.02
C ALA A 144 9.93 9.09 -22.32
N SER A 145 8.62 9.36 -22.31
CA SER A 145 7.84 9.94 -23.42
C SER A 145 7.83 9.09 -24.68
N ILE A 146 7.92 7.76 -24.55
CA ILE A 146 7.75 6.85 -25.68
C ILE A 146 6.24 6.66 -25.93
N PRO A 147 5.68 7.10 -27.08
CA PRO A 147 4.23 7.24 -27.26
C PRO A 147 3.46 5.90 -27.13
N TYR A 148 4.05 4.78 -27.55
CA TYR A 148 3.44 3.45 -27.47
C TYR A 148 3.21 2.97 -26.03
N PHE A 149 3.99 3.47 -25.06
CA PHE A 149 3.87 3.07 -23.67
C PHE A 149 2.61 3.60 -23.00
N SER A 150 1.93 4.62 -23.56
CA SER A 150 0.66 5.13 -23.00
C SER A 150 -0.45 4.07 -23.03
N VAL A 151 -0.60 3.37 -24.16
CA VAL A 151 -1.58 2.27 -24.30
C VAL A 151 -1.21 1.08 -23.42
N LEU A 152 0.09 0.71 -23.39
CA LEU A 152 0.58 -0.35 -22.51
C LEU A 152 0.37 -0.02 -21.03
N LEU A 153 0.53 1.24 -20.65
CA LEU A 153 0.33 1.69 -19.28
C LEU A 153 -1.15 1.58 -18.88
N LEU A 154 -2.07 2.03 -19.75
CA LEU A 154 -3.50 1.87 -19.52
C LEU A 154 -3.89 0.40 -19.35
N LEU A 155 -3.40 -0.47 -20.24
CA LEU A 155 -3.64 -1.92 -20.15
C LEU A 155 -3.09 -2.50 -18.84
N ASN A 156 -1.88 -2.09 -18.44
CA ASN A 156 -1.28 -2.50 -17.17
C ASN A 156 -2.13 -2.09 -15.97
N TYR A 157 -2.63 -0.84 -15.93
CA TYR A 157 -3.53 -0.39 -14.87
C TYR A 157 -4.81 -1.23 -14.83
N LEU A 158 -5.43 -1.52 -15.98
CA LEU A 158 -6.63 -2.35 -16.05
C LEU A 158 -6.39 -3.76 -15.49
N VAL A 159 -5.29 -4.41 -15.88
CA VAL A 159 -4.92 -5.75 -15.38
C VAL A 159 -4.66 -5.70 -13.87
N VAL A 160 -3.89 -4.70 -13.40
CA VAL A 160 -3.56 -4.55 -11.98
C VAL A 160 -4.82 -4.33 -11.13
N PHE A 161 -5.68 -3.39 -11.52
CA PHE A 161 -6.93 -3.14 -10.79
C PHE A 161 -7.86 -4.36 -10.83
N TYR A 162 -7.97 -5.05 -11.97
CA TYR A 162 -8.74 -6.29 -12.08
C TYR A 162 -8.28 -7.34 -11.06
N VAL A 163 -6.96 -7.60 -10.99
CA VAL A 163 -6.40 -8.59 -10.05
C VAL A 163 -6.64 -8.15 -8.59
N ILE A 164 -6.46 -6.87 -8.28
CA ILE A 164 -6.74 -6.32 -6.94
C ILE A 164 -8.21 -6.53 -6.57
N PHE A 165 -9.16 -6.15 -7.43
CA PHE A 165 -10.58 -6.31 -7.16
C PHE A 165 -10.99 -7.77 -7.01
N ASN A 166 -10.47 -8.65 -7.86
CA ASN A 166 -10.74 -10.08 -7.78
C ASN A 166 -10.28 -10.67 -6.44
N HIS A 167 -9.06 -10.35 -5.98
CA HIS A 167 -8.58 -10.85 -4.70
C HIS A 167 -9.29 -10.24 -3.49
N VAL A 168 -9.65 -8.95 -3.54
CA VAL A 168 -10.48 -8.32 -2.51
C VAL A 168 -11.86 -9.00 -2.44
N TYR A 169 -12.47 -9.28 -3.60
CA TYR A 169 -13.77 -9.97 -3.66
C TYR A 169 -13.69 -11.39 -3.08
N GLN A 170 -12.67 -12.17 -3.46
CA GLN A 170 -12.45 -13.51 -2.90
C GLN A 170 -12.29 -13.47 -1.38
N ASN A 171 -11.47 -12.54 -0.86
CA ASN A 171 -11.28 -12.38 0.58
C ASN A 171 -12.57 -11.95 1.30
N LEU A 172 -13.36 -11.04 0.71
CA LEU A 172 -14.66 -10.65 1.26
C LEU A 172 -15.66 -11.80 1.29
N MET A 173 -15.65 -12.67 0.28
CA MET A 173 -16.55 -13.83 0.25
C MET A 173 -16.19 -14.84 1.34
N VAL A 174 -14.92 -15.19 1.48
CA VAL A 174 -14.45 -16.09 2.53
C VAL A 174 -14.76 -15.53 3.93
N LEU A 175 -14.53 -14.22 4.15
CA LEU A 175 -14.84 -13.58 5.43
C LEU A 175 -16.34 -13.55 5.72
N ARG A 176 -17.19 -13.41 4.70
CA ARG A 176 -18.65 -13.43 4.85
C ARG A 176 -19.14 -14.82 5.26
N ASP A 177 -18.65 -15.87 4.59
CA ASP A 177 -19.02 -17.25 4.90
C ASP A 177 -18.57 -17.66 6.32
N GLN A 178 -17.38 -17.20 6.73
CA GLN A 178 -16.88 -17.38 8.09
C GLN A 178 -17.75 -16.66 9.12
N LEU A 179 -18.19 -15.44 8.82
CA LEU A 179 -19.04 -14.68 9.72
C LEU A 179 -20.40 -15.35 9.93
N SER A 180 -21.01 -15.90 8.87
CA SER A 180 -22.27 -16.66 9.00
C SER A 180 -22.11 -17.92 9.84
N PHE A 181 -20.99 -18.65 9.70
CA PHE A 181 -20.75 -19.84 10.50
C PHE A 181 -20.55 -19.53 11.99
N ILE A 182 -19.87 -18.43 12.32
CA ILE A 182 -19.64 -18.02 13.72
C ILE A 182 -20.92 -17.48 14.37
N GLU A 183 -21.79 -16.84 13.59
CA GLU A 183 -23.12 -16.40 14.04
C GLU A 183 -23.99 -17.60 14.46
N ASP A 184 -23.82 -18.76 13.82
CA ASP A 184 -24.49 -20.00 14.19
C ASP A 184 -23.91 -20.66 15.47
N GLU A 185 -22.64 -20.42 15.82
CA GLU A 185 -21.92 -21.04 16.96
C GLU A 185 -21.82 -20.16 18.24
N ASP A 186 -22.32 -18.91 18.22
CA ASP A 186 -22.37 -17.96 19.37
C ASP A 186 -21.02 -17.65 20.06
N VAL A 187 -19.91 -17.59 19.31
CA VAL A 187 -18.57 -17.24 19.84
C VAL A 187 -18.25 -15.75 19.62
N GLN A 188 -18.71 -14.91 20.56
CA GLN A 188 -18.70 -13.45 20.42
C GLN A 188 -17.29 -12.81 20.23
N ALA A 189 -16.26 -13.33 20.90
CA ALA A 189 -14.89 -12.79 20.75
C ALA A 189 -14.26 -13.05 19.37
N MET A 190 -14.67 -14.12 18.68
CA MET A 190 -14.21 -14.44 17.33
C MET A 190 -14.99 -13.64 16.27
N HIS A 191 -16.29 -13.41 16.53
CA HIS A 191 -17.15 -12.59 15.69
C HIS A 191 -16.57 -11.17 15.51
N ASP A 192 -16.21 -10.50 16.61
CA ASP A 192 -15.68 -9.14 16.56
C ASP A 192 -14.38 -9.02 15.74
N ALA A 193 -13.50 -10.03 15.85
CA ALA A 193 -12.24 -10.08 15.11
C ALA A 193 -12.45 -10.30 13.60
N VAL A 194 -13.34 -11.22 13.21
CA VAL A 194 -13.66 -11.50 11.80
C VAL A 194 -14.43 -10.34 11.17
N TYR A 195 -15.39 -9.77 11.90
CA TYR A 195 -16.16 -8.61 11.46
C TYR A 195 -15.25 -7.39 11.21
N THR A 196 -14.27 -7.16 12.08
CA THR A 196 -13.29 -6.08 11.89
C THR A 196 -12.50 -6.26 10.59
N LYS A 197 -12.01 -7.49 10.31
CA LYS A 197 -11.31 -7.80 9.05
C LYS A 197 -12.22 -7.59 7.83
N TYR A 198 -13.48 -8.02 7.91
CA TYR A 198 -14.47 -7.79 6.85
C TYR A 198 -14.67 -6.30 6.55
N ILE A 199 -14.85 -5.47 7.59
CA ILE A 199 -15.00 -4.02 7.43
C ILE A 199 -13.74 -3.38 6.84
N MET A 200 -12.54 -3.83 7.22
CA MET A 200 -11.28 -3.35 6.63
C MET A 200 -11.22 -3.59 5.12
N PHE A 201 -11.53 -4.81 4.66
CA PHE A 201 -11.53 -5.13 3.23
C PHE A 201 -12.62 -4.38 2.45
N LYS A 202 -13.81 -4.19 3.06
CA LYS A 202 -14.89 -3.44 2.42
C LYS A 202 -14.52 -1.96 2.22
N LYS A 203 -13.89 -1.35 3.23
CA LYS A 203 -13.37 0.02 3.12
C LYS A 203 -12.24 0.13 2.11
N PHE A 204 -11.35 -0.87 2.05
CA PHE A 204 -10.28 -0.94 1.05
C PHE A 204 -10.83 -1.08 -0.37
N GLN A 205 -11.87 -1.90 -0.59
CA GLN A 205 -12.54 -2.01 -1.89
C GLN A 205 -13.05 -0.65 -2.37
N GLY A 206 -13.68 0.13 -1.49
CA GLY A 206 -14.15 1.49 -1.79
C GLY A 206 -12.98 2.43 -2.14
N ALA A 207 -11.89 2.40 -1.36
CA ALA A 207 -10.70 3.19 -1.64
C ALA A 207 -10.11 2.86 -3.01
N MET A 208 -9.99 1.58 -3.37
CA MET A 208 -9.45 1.15 -4.66
C MET A 208 -10.30 1.60 -5.85
N HIS A 209 -11.63 1.68 -5.71
CA HIS A 209 -12.50 2.27 -6.74
C HIS A 209 -12.18 3.76 -6.95
N VAL A 210 -12.02 4.52 -5.86
CA VAL A 210 -11.65 5.94 -5.94
C VAL A 210 -10.30 6.12 -6.62
N VAL A 211 -9.30 5.30 -6.28
CA VAL A 211 -7.98 5.30 -6.94
C VAL A 211 -8.13 5.04 -8.44
N ALA A 212 -8.85 3.98 -8.83
CA ALA A 212 -9.03 3.61 -10.23
C ALA A 212 -9.70 4.72 -11.05
N VAL A 213 -10.78 5.32 -10.53
CA VAL A 213 -11.47 6.44 -11.17
C VAL A 213 -10.57 7.67 -11.26
N SER A 214 -9.80 7.97 -10.21
CA SER A 214 -8.89 9.11 -10.20
C SER A 214 -7.76 8.98 -11.24
N GLU A 215 -7.13 7.81 -11.36
CA GLU A 215 -6.07 7.60 -12.35
C GLU A 215 -6.63 7.61 -13.78
N LEU A 216 -7.83 7.06 -14.00
CA LEU A 216 -8.52 7.15 -15.30
C LEU A 216 -8.85 8.60 -15.67
N ALA A 217 -9.38 9.38 -14.73
CA ALA A 217 -9.68 10.80 -14.95
C ALA A 217 -8.41 11.60 -15.27
N ILE A 218 -7.30 11.34 -14.57
CA ILE A 218 -6.03 12.03 -14.83
C ILE A 218 -5.44 11.64 -16.20
N PHE A 219 -5.66 10.40 -16.65
CA PHE A 219 -5.25 9.93 -17.97
C PHE A 219 -6.05 10.62 -19.09
N ILE A 220 -7.36 10.80 -18.92
CA ILE A 220 -8.23 11.48 -19.89
C ILE A 220 -7.96 13.00 -19.91
N SER A 221 -7.69 13.61 -18.75
CA SER A 221 -7.48 15.06 -18.58
C SER A 221 -6.10 15.55 -19.07
N ILE A 222 -5.54 14.95 -20.13
CA ILE A 222 -4.21 15.28 -20.68
C ILE A 222 -4.20 16.54 -21.59
N ASP A 223 -5.35 17.17 -21.89
CA ASP A 223 -5.40 18.34 -22.77
C ASP A 223 -5.02 19.68 -22.10
N ASN A 224 -4.29 20.50 -22.86
CA ASN A 224 -3.29 21.49 -22.43
C ASN A 224 -3.84 22.87 -22.02
N SER A 225 -3.59 23.29 -20.78
CA SER A 225 -3.27 24.69 -20.44
C SER A 225 -2.29 24.78 -19.26
N PHE A 226 -1.35 25.73 -19.29
CA PHE A 226 -0.31 25.90 -18.26
C PHE A 226 -0.87 26.35 -16.90
N GLU A 227 -1.94 27.16 -16.87
CA GLU A 227 -2.69 27.48 -15.64
C GLU A 227 -3.26 26.23 -14.96
N SER A 228 -3.52 25.15 -15.74
CA SER A 228 -4.00 23.87 -15.22
C SER A 228 -2.91 23.00 -14.57
N TYR A 229 -1.62 23.24 -14.83
CA TYR A 229 -0.56 22.31 -14.38
C TYR A 229 -0.44 22.24 -12.85
N TRP A 230 -0.47 23.40 -12.21
CA TRP A 230 -0.37 23.56 -10.75
C TRP A 230 -1.57 23.03 -9.99
N ILE A 231 -2.75 23.32 -10.55
CA ILE A 231 -4.01 22.82 -10.03
C ILE A 231 -4.03 21.30 -10.16
N ARG A 232 -3.60 20.75 -11.30
CA ARG A 232 -3.47 19.31 -11.51
C ARG A 232 -2.47 18.68 -10.54
N LEU A 233 -1.34 19.35 -10.27
CA LEU A 233 -0.38 18.91 -9.26
C LEU A 233 -1.04 18.89 -7.87
N LEU A 234 -1.69 19.98 -7.45
CA LEU A 234 -2.41 20.07 -6.17
C LEU A 234 -3.44 18.94 -6.02
N VAL A 235 -4.30 18.74 -7.02
CA VAL A 235 -5.34 17.69 -7.01
C VAL A 235 -4.70 16.31 -6.90
N ARG A 236 -3.65 16.03 -7.68
CA ARG A 236 -2.95 14.75 -7.65
C ARG A 236 -2.30 14.49 -6.28
N GLU A 237 -1.60 15.47 -5.73
CA GLU A 237 -0.92 15.34 -4.45
C GLU A 237 -1.90 15.18 -3.28
N TRP A 238 -2.99 15.95 -3.26
CA TRP A 238 -4.05 15.80 -2.25
C TRP A 238 -4.76 14.45 -2.36
N ALA A 239 -5.13 14.03 -3.57
CA ALA A 239 -5.76 12.72 -3.77
C ALA A 239 -4.88 11.59 -3.25
N GLN A 240 -3.59 11.60 -3.61
CA GLN A 240 -2.62 10.62 -3.12
C GLN A 240 -2.49 10.66 -1.60
N PHE A 241 -2.35 11.85 -1.02
CA PHE A 241 -2.20 12.02 0.42
C PHE A 241 -3.40 11.47 1.19
N PHE A 242 -4.63 11.84 0.79
CA PHE A 242 -5.84 11.36 1.45
C PHE A 242 -6.04 9.86 1.30
N ILE A 243 -5.76 9.30 0.11
CA ILE A 243 -5.85 7.85 -0.11
C ILE A 243 -4.87 7.10 0.80
N PHE A 244 -3.60 7.51 0.87
CA PHE A 244 -2.60 6.84 1.71
C PHE A 244 -2.86 7.03 3.19
N MET A 245 -3.31 8.22 3.61
CA MET A 245 -3.73 8.44 5.00
C MET A 245 -4.93 7.55 5.36
N TYR A 246 -5.92 7.44 4.47
CA TYR A 246 -7.12 6.62 4.68
C TYR A 246 -6.80 5.12 4.75
N ILE A 247 -6.04 4.62 3.78
CA ILE A 247 -5.59 3.21 3.75
C ILE A 247 -4.74 2.91 4.96
N GLY A 248 -3.81 3.81 5.30
CA GLY A 248 -3.06 3.73 6.54
C GLY A 248 -4.01 3.61 7.72
N TRP A 249 -4.88 4.59 7.95
CA TRP A 249 -5.79 4.58 9.09
C TRP A 249 -6.60 3.27 9.24
N ILE A 250 -7.08 2.70 8.13
CA ILE A 250 -7.81 1.41 8.13
C ILE A 250 -6.92 0.26 8.59
N PHE A 251 -5.72 0.15 8.02
CA PHE A 251 -4.82 -0.98 8.24
C PHE A 251 -3.82 -0.74 9.37
N ARG A 252 -4.02 0.28 10.20
CA ARG A 252 -3.19 0.55 11.37
C ARG A 252 -3.13 -0.70 12.27
N SER A 253 -1.97 -0.96 12.88
CA SER A 253 -1.82 -1.97 13.93
C SER A 253 -2.86 -1.71 15.04
N GLN A 254 -3.90 -2.53 15.13
CA GLN A 254 -4.87 -2.47 16.22
C GLN A 254 -4.38 -3.36 17.36
N GLU A 255 -4.66 -2.95 18.60
CA GLU A 255 -4.39 -3.77 19.77
C GLU A 255 -5.12 -5.11 19.59
N LEU A 256 -4.40 -6.21 19.78
CA LEU A 256 -4.94 -7.56 19.59
C LEU A 256 -6.12 -7.72 20.54
N ALA A 257 -7.35 -7.70 20.02
CA ALA A 257 -8.38 -8.52 20.62
C ALA A 257 -7.81 -9.95 20.70
N PRO A 258 -7.93 -10.67 21.83
CA PRO A 258 -7.31 -11.97 22.03
C PRO A 258 -7.68 -13.05 20.99
N GLY A 259 -8.62 -12.78 20.07
CA GLY A 259 -8.97 -13.61 18.91
C GLY A 259 -8.40 -13.16 17.55
N PHE A 260 -7.67 -12.03 17.46
CA PHE A 260 -7.22 -11.47 16.17
C PHE A 260 -6.18 -12.35 15.45
N SER A 261 -5.42 -13.14 16.22
CA SER A 261 -4.45 -14.13 15.71
C SER A 261 -5.06 -15.47 15.32
N VAL A 262 -6.35 -15.71 15.60
CA VAL A 262 -7.02 -16.93 15.14
C VAL A 262 -7.20 -16.80 13.63
N MET A 263 -6.41 -17.57 12.91
CA MET A 263 -6.49 -17.72 11.47
C MET A 263 -7.44 -18.89 11.23
N PRO A 264 -8.67 -18.67 10.71
CA PRO A 264 -9.55 -19.79 10.42
C PRO A 264 -8.93 -20.54 9.23
N ALA A 265 -8.47 -21.75 9.47
CA ALA A 265 -7.86 -22.59 8.47
C ALA A 265 -8.93 -23.05 7.47
N LEU A 266 -9.14 -22.26 6.41
CA LEU A 266 -9.89 -22.70 5.23
C LEU A 266 -9.10 -22.37 3.96
N ARG A 267 -8.03 -23.15 3.72
CA ARG A 267 -7.52 -23.35 2.35
C ARG A 267 -7.20 -24.83 2.15
N SER A 268 -8.14 -25.51 1.47
CA SER A 268 -7.98 -26.62 0.51
C SER A 268 -6.91 -27.66 0.85
N ASP A 269 -7.28 -28.81 1.41
CA ASP A 269 -7.70 -29.97 0.59
C ASP A 269 -8.84 -30.73 1.27
N GLY A 270 -10.05 -30.67 0.71
CA GLY A 270 -11.18 -31.59 0.95
C GLY A 270 -11.75 -31.82 2.37
N GLU A 271 -11.03 -31.44 3.43
CA GLU A 271 -11.28 -31.89 4.79
C GLU A 271 -11.60 -30.69 5.67
N ARG A 272 -12.87 -30.63 6.11
CA ARG A 272 -13.36 -29.66 7.09
C ARG A 272 -12.74 -30.00 8.45
N VAL A 273 -11.57 -29.42 8.74
CA VAL A 273 -11.01 -29.48 10.10
C VAL A 273 -11.62 -28.32 10.91
N PRO A 274 -12.26 -28.59 12.07
CA PRO A 274 -12.86 -27.56 12.89
C PRO A 274 -11.78 -26.62 13.48
N PRO A 275 -12.12 -25.36 13.78
CA PRO A 275 -11.18 -24.40 14.35
C PRO A 275 -10.65 -24.92 15.70
N ILE A 276 -9.34 -25.13 15.80
CA ILE A 276 -8.69 -25.51 17.05
C ILE A 276 -8.59 -24.25 17.93
N TYR A 277 -9.50 -24.15 18.90
CA TYR A 277 -9.43 -23.16 19.96
C TYR A 277 -8.29 -23.51 20.93
N SER A 278 -7.31 -22.61 21.11
CA SER A 278 -6.37 -22.70 22.24
C SER A 278 -6.59 -21.48 23.14
N ILE A 279 -7.37 -21.68 24.19
CA ILE A 279 -7.47 -20.73 25.30
C ILE A 279 -6.37 -21.13 26.29
N PRO A 280 -5.41 -20.26 26.65
CA PRO A 280 -4.48 -20.55 27.73
C PRO A 280 -5.26 -20.56 29.05
N THR A 281 -5.62 -21.74 29.54
CA THR A 281 -6.12 -21.89 30.91
C THR A 281 -4.95 -21.74 31.88
N SER A 282 -4.98 -20.66 32.65
CA SER A 282 -4.08 -20.46 33.81
C SER A 282 -4.25 -21.62 34.81
N PRO A 283 -3.18 -22.10 35.47
CA PRO A 283 -3.25 -23.29 36.30
C PRO A 283 -3.93 -22.97 37.65
N HIS A 284 -5.20 -23.32 37.79
CA HIS A 284 -5.82 -23.44 39.11
C HIS A 284 -5.47 -24.81 39.71
N LYS A 285 -4.86 -24.78 40.90
CA LYS A 285 -4.60 -25.95 41.74
C LYS A 285 -5.92 -26.65 42.11
N GLY A 286 -6.00 -27.95 41.80
CA GLY A 286 -6.83 -28.91 42.53
C GLY A 286 -7.89 -29.60 41.68
N GLY A 287 -7.83 -30.95 41.66
CA GLY A 287 -8.98 -31.79 41.30
C GLY A 287 -8.87 -32.44 39.93
N LEU A 288 -8.34 -33.66 39.91
CA LEU A 288 -8.28 -34.55 38.76
C LEU A 288 -9.68 -35.11 38.46
N LYS A 289 -10.31 -34.67 37.36
CA LYS A 289 -11.27 -35.40 36.49
C LYS A 289 -11.68 -34.44 35.36
N ASP A 290 -11.69 -34.93 34.13
CA ASP A 290 -11.90 -34.21 32.85
C ASP A 290 -10.65 -33.60 32.23
N SER A 291 -9.62 -34.43 32.02
CA SER A 291 -8.54 -34.11 31.10
C SER A 291 -9.00 -34.33 29.65
N ILE A 292 -9.40 -33.26 28.97
CA ILE A 292 -9.53 -33.26 27.50
C ILE A 292 -8.13 -33.48 26.92
N LEU A 293 -7.95 -34.57 26.20
CA LEU A 293 -6.72 -34.91 25.50
C LEU A 293 -6.52 -33.94 24.33
N VAL A 294 -5.75 -32.87 24.55
CA VAL A 294 -5.31 -31.97 23.47
C VAL A 294 -4.10 -32.61 22.80
N VAL A 295 -4.32 -33.19 21.62
CA VAL A 295 -3.24 -33.69 20.75
C VAL A 295 -2.55 -32.50 20.11
N ILE A 296 -1.43 -32.07 20.69
CA ILE A 296 -0.51 -31.13 20.05
C ILE A 296 0.29 -31.92 19.01
N GLN A 297 -0.13 -31.86 17.76
CA GLN A 297 0.69 -32.38 16.67
C GLN A 297 1.84 -31.40 16.41
N GLN A 298 2.99 -31.67 17.05
CA GLN A 298 4.25 -31.01 16.70
C GLN A 298 4.56 -31.27 15.22
N PRO A 299 5.02 -30.27 14.44
CA PRO A 299 5.44 -30.47 13.07
C PRO A 299 6.79 -31.21 13.06
N ARG A 300 6.77 -32.54 13.18
CA ARG A 300 7.96 -33.36 13.00
C ARG A 300 8.35 -33.40 11.53
N ALA A 301 9.56 -32.92 11.30
CA ALA A 301 10.61 -33.63 10.57
C ALA A 301 10.21 -34.26 9.23
N PHE A 302 10.57 -33.57 8.14
CA PHE A 302 10.90 -34.23 6.88
C PHE A 302 12.11 -35.15 7.11
N THR A 303 11.89 -36.41 7.42
CA THR A 303 12.87 -37.47 7.20
C THR A 303 12.81 -37.89 5.74
N LEU A 304 13.88 -37.62 5.00
CA LEU A 304 14.16 -38.16 3.67
C LEU A 304 14.23 -39.69 3.73
N PRO A 305 13.70 -40.44 2.74
CA PRO A 305 14.01 -41.86 2.61
C PRO A 305 15.44 -42.06 2.11
N ALA A 306 16.16 -42.94 2.80
CA ALA A 306 17.47 -43.44 2.40
C ALA A 306 17.40 -44.13 1.04
N LYS A 307 18.37 -43.84 0.16
CA LYS A 307 18.64 -44.63 -1.04
C LYS A 307 19.21 -45.99 -0.62
N SER A 308 18.60 -47.07 -1.10
CA SER A 308 19.29 -48.31 -1.46
C SER A 308 19.69 -48.25 -2.92
#